data_AF-A0AB39RRI7-F1
#
_entry.id   AF-A0AB39RRI7-F1
#
_cell.length_a   1.000
_cell.length_b   1.000
_cell.length_c   1.000
_cell.angle_alpha   90.00
_cell.angle_beta   90.00
_cell.angle_gamma   90.00
#
_symmetry.space_group_name_H-M   'P 1'
#
loop_
_entity.id
_entity.type
_entity.pdbx_description
1 polymer ?
#
loop_
_entity_poly.entity_id
_entity_poly.type
_entity_poly.pdbx_seq_one_letter_code
_entity_poly.pdbx_strand_id
1 'polypeptide(L)'
;MTPPRARTWGRVGQTPVVRVRGRGSGRVSMAGMTCYKPGERSRLIYAIREYRGRKGEPKGFGWRDFRDLIVRAHIQLGTPIVLVWDNVRLHLTAGMKDFIAANSDWLIVFQLPTYAPDLNPTEGIWSLVKRDLGNLAAADLGQITRAVKRKLKMLQYRPQVIDGCFAETGLRFSEAPSTAAPAFATTR
;
A
#
# COMPACT_ATOMS: atom_id res chain seq x y z
N MET A 1 9.82 -21.17 4.97
CA MET A 1 9.93 -19.70 4.92
C MET A 1 10.18 -19.19 6.33
N THR A 2 11.08 -18.23 6.51
CA THR A 2 11.33 -17.64 7.84
C THR A 2 10.34 -16.48 8.06
N PRO A 3 9.52 -16.50 9.12
CA PRO A 3 8.59 -15.41 9.41
C PRO A 3 9.32 -14.15 9.89
N PRO A 4 8.68 -12.97 9.80
CA PRO A 4 9.11 -11.81 10.57
C PRO A 4 9.12 -12.17 12.06
N ARG A 5 10.17 -11.77 12.78
CA ARG A 5 10.27 -11.97 14.23
C ARG A 5 9.49 -10.88 14.95
N ALA A 6 8.61 -11.27 15.87
CA ALA A 6 7.88 -10.35 16.74
C ALA A 6 8.07 -10.74 18.22
N ARG A 7 7.86 -9.79 19.14
CA ARG A 7 7.88 -10.08 20.58
C ARG A 7 6.71 -10.99 20.94
N THR A 8 6.95 -11.94 21.85
CA THR A 8 5.94 -12.86 22.37
C THR A 8 6.21 -13.15 23.85
N TRP A 9 5.17 -13.50 24.60
CA TRP A 9 5.30 -13.92 25.99
C TRP A 9 5.85 -15.35 26.04
N GLY A 10 6.80 -15.58 26.93
CA GLY A 10 7.41 -16.89 27.19
C GLY A 10 7.52 -17.14 28.68
N ARG A 11 7.76 -18.39 29.06
CA ARG A 11 8.08 -18.72 30.45
C ARG A 11 9.39 -18.06 30.85
N VAL A 12 9.44 -17.51 32.06
CA VAL A 12 10.66 -16.87 32.60
C VAL A 12 11.82 -17.87 32.56
N GLY A 13 12.97 -17.45 32.05
CA GLY A 13 14.15 -18.31 31.90
C GLY A 13 14.10 -19.32 30.75
N GLN A 14 13.02 -19.37 29.96
CA GLN A 14 12.88 -20.30 28.83
C GLN A 14 12.73 -19.54 27.52
N THR A 15 13.74 -19.61 26.64
CA THR A 15 13.67 -19.01 25.30
C THR A 15 12.62 -19.74 24.44
N PRO A 16 11.57 -19.07 23.95
CA PRO A 16 10.60 -19.68 23.06
C PRO A 16 11.25 -20.09 21.73
N VAL A 17 11.10 -21.35 21.34
CA VAL A 17 11.61 -21.87 20.05
C VAL A 17 10.44 -22.08 19.09
N VAL A 18 10.40 -21.28 18.03
CA VAL A 18 9.43 -21.44 16.93
C VAL A 18 10.08 -22.23 15.81
N ARG A 19 9.68 -23.48 15.63
CA ARG A 19 10.15 -24.33 14.52
C ARG A 19 9.42 -23.95 13.24
N VAL A 20 10.18 -23.68 12.18
CA VAL A 20 9.65 -23.33 10.87
C VAL A 20 10.24 -24.24 9.81
N ARG A 21 9.50 -24.49 8.72
CA ARG A 21 10.08 -25.17 7.56
C ARG A 21 11.15 -24.27 6.94
N GLY A 22 12.38 -24.74 6.89
CA GLY A 22 13.50 -24.09 6.18
C GLY A 22 13.23 -23.93 4.67
N ARG A 23 14.05 -23.08 4.04
CA ARG A 23 14.16 -22.76 2.58
C ARG A 23 12.97 -23.20 1.70
N GLY A 24 11.91 -22.39 1.69
CA GLY A 24 10.90 -22.42 0.61
C GLY A 24 11.27 -21.34 -0.42
N SER A 25 11.22 -21.67 -1.72
CA SER A 25 11.46 -20.71 -2.82
C SER A 25 10.32 -19.69 -3.00
N GLY A 26 9.15 -19.98 -2.42
CA GLY A 26 7.96 -19.17 -2.64
C GLY A 26 7.96 -17.83 -1.91
N ARG A 27 7.20 -16.87 -2.44
CA ARG A 27 7.02 -15.53 -1.86
C ARG A 27 5.59 -15.04 -2.10
N VAL A 28 5.10 -14.19 -1.21
CA VAL A 28 3.87 -13.43 -1.41
C VAL A 28 4.27 -11.97 -1.52
N SER A 29 4.06 -11.37 -2.69
CA SER A 29 4.24 -9.94 -2.93
C SER A 29 2.89 -9.24 -2.79
N MET A 30 2.90 -8.04 -2.22
CA MET A 30 1.72 -7.18 -2.09
C MET A 30 2.00 -5.85 -2.79
N ALA A 31 0.97 -5.29 -3.42
CA ALA A 31 0.95 -3.93 -3.91
C ALA A 31 -0.42 -3.34 -3.56
N GLY A 32 -0.48 -2.06 -3.26
CA GLY A 32 -1.73 -1.43 -2.86
C GLY A 32 -1.62 0.07 -2.75
N MET A 33 -2.78 0.69 -2.62
CA MET A 33 -2.97 2.11 -2.45
C MET A 33 -4.06 2.35 -1.43
N THR A 34 -3.82 3.30 -0.54
CA THR A 34 -4.85 3.88 0.31
C THR A 34 -5.42 5.11 -0.40
N CYS A 35 -6.74 5.14 -0.55
CA CYS A 35 -7.46 6.12 -1.34
C CYS A 35 -8.33 6.96 -0.40
N TYR A 36 -8.26 8.28 -0.56
CA TYR A 36 -8.88 9.25 0.32
C TYR A 36 -9.61 10.29 -0.52
N LYS A 37 -10.80 10.68 -0.07
CA LYS A 37 -11.56 11.79 -0.63
C LYS A 37 -12.37 12.42 0.50
N PRO A 38 -12.23 13.74 0.76
CA PRO A 38 -13.01 14.40 1.81
C PRO A 38 -14.50 14.13 1.66
N GLY A 39 -15.17 13.80 2.78
CA GLY A 39 -16.59 13.44 2.79
C GLY A 39 -16.90 12.02 2.32
N GLU A 40 -15.92 11.25 1.83
CA GLU A 40 -16.10 9.85 1.45
C GLU A 40 -15.30 8.90 2.33
N ARG A 41 -15.78 7.66 2.40
CA ARG A 41 -15.09 6.58 3.10
C ARG A 41 -13.77 6.24 2.42
N SER A 42 -12.67 6.27 3.17
CA SER A 42 -11.35 5.82 2.72
C SER A 42 -11.33 4.35 2.32
N ARG A 43 -10.58 4.03 1.26
CA ARG A 43 -10.57 2.70 0.65
C ARG A 43 -9.15 2.16 0.52
N LEU A 44 -8.99 0.86 0.74
CA LEU A 44 -7.76 0.13 0.44
C LEU A 44 -7.99 -0.71 -0.82
N ILE A 45 -7.23 -0.41 -1.87
CA ILE A 45 -7.24 -1.15 -3.14
C ILE A 45 -5.88 -1.82 -3.29
N TYR A 46 -5.88 -3.14 -3.47
CA TYR A 46 -4.65 -3.93 -3.45
C TYR A 46 -4.68 -5.12 -4.42
N ALA A 47 -3.49 -5.61 -4.70
CA ALA A 47 -3.21 -6.83 -5.43
C ALA A 47 -2.18 -7.68 -4.67
N ILE A 48 -2.24 -9.00 -4.88
CA ILE A 48 -1.32 -9.97 -4.29
C ILE A 48 -0.82 -10.89 -5.39
N ARG A 49 0.49 -11.15 -5.39
CA ARG A 49 1.16 -12.11 -6.28
C ARG A 49 1.81 -13.20 -5.46
N GLU A 50 1.51 -14.44 -5.79
CA GLU A 50 2.30 -15.59 -5.34
C GLU A 50 3.42 -15.84 -6.34
N TYR A 51 4.62 -16.03 -5.84
CA TYR A 51 5.74 -16.62 -6.56
C TYR A 51 6.00 -18.00 -5.97
N ARG A 52 6.07 -19.03 -6.80
CA ARG A 52 6.29 -20.42 -6.36
C ARG A 52 7.69 -20.93 -6.73
N GLY A 53 8.46 -20.16 -7.49
CA GLY A 53 9.79 -20.56 -7.95
C GLY A 53 9.77 -21.35 -9.25
N ARG A 54 8.69 -21.26 -10.04
CA ARG A 54 8.60 -21.95 -11.33
C ARG A 54 9.49 -21.23 -12.37
N LYS A 55 10.06 -21.99 -13.30
CA LYS A 55 10.89 -21.43 -14.38
C LYS A 55 10.05 -20.42 -15.20
N GLY A 56 10.58 -19.22 -15.40
CA GLY A 56 9.90 -18.14 -16.13
C GLY A 56 8.81 -17.40 -15.33
N GLU A 57 8.55 -17.78 -14.07
CA GLU A 57 7.57 -17.09 -13.23
C GLU A 57 8.13 -15.73 -12.76
N PRO A 58 7.39 -14.62 -12.93
CA PRO A 58 7.79 -13.34 -12.39
C PRO A 58 7.94 -13.41 -10.87
N LYS A 59 9.07 -12.93 -10.35
CA LYS A 59 9.37 -12.95 -8.90
C LYS A 59 8.49 -11.99 -8.06
N GLY A 60 7.71 -11.15 -8.71
CA GLY A 60 6.88 -10.12 -8.09
C GLY A 60 6.07 -9.35 -9.14
N PHE A 61 5.64 -8.15 -8.78
CA PHE A 61 4.91 -7.26 -9.67
C PHE A 61 5.82 -6.71 -10.78
N GLY A 62 5.29 -6.63 -12.00
CA GLY A 62 5.83 -5.82 -13.09
C GLY A 62 5.04 -4.53 -13.28
N TRP A 63 5.50 -3.66 -14.18
CA TRP A 63 4.85 -2.37 -14.43
C TRP A 63 3.40 -2.51 -14.91
N ARG A 64 3.08 -3.56 -15.68
CA ARG A 64 1.71 -3.85 -16.14
C ARG A 64 0.78 -4.17 -14.98
N ASP A 65 1.26 -4.91 -13.98
CA ASP A 65 0.44 -5.20 -12.81
C ASP A 65 0.13 -3.91 -12.00
N PHE A 66 1.07 -2.96 -11.93
CA PHE A 66 0.83 -1.64 -11.32
C PHE A 66 -0.15 -0.79 -12.14
N ARG A 67 0.00 -0.76 -13.46
CA ARG A 67 -0.95 -0.12 -14.37
C ARG A 67 -2.36 -0.66 -14.13
N ASP A 68 -2.52 -1.99 -14.12
CA ASP A 68 -3.82 -2.64 -13.94
C ASP A 68 -4.42 -2.34 -12.55
N LEU A 69 -3.58 -2.20 -11.52
CA LEU A 69 -3.99 -1.77 -10.19
C LEU A 69 -4.51 -0.32 -10.20
N ILE A 70 -3.85 0.60 -10.89
CA ILE A 70 -4.27 2.00 -11.03
C ILE A 70 -5.59 2.09 -11.80
N VAL A 71 -5.72 1.39 -12.93
CA VAL A 71 -6.96 1.34 -13.72
C VAL A 71 -8.11 0.78 -12.88
N ARG A 72 -7.87 -0.30 -12.14
CA ARG A 72 -8.87 -0.86 -11.22
C ARG A 72 -9.28 0.16 -10.16
N ALA A 73 -8.35 0.93 -9.63
CA ALA A 73 -8.67 1.97 -8.67
C ALA A 73 -9.54 3.06 -9.28
N HIS A 74 -9.21 3.53 -10.48
CA HIS A 74 -10.00 4.52 -11.20
C HIS A 74 -11.43 4.06 -11.44
N ILE A 75 -11.61 2.82 -11.92
CA ILE A 75 -12.94 2.22 -12.12
C ILE A 75 -13.72 2.12 -10.80
N GLN A 76 -13.07 1.71 -9.70
CA GLN A 76 -13.74 1.55 -8.41
C GLN A 76 -14.08 2.88 -7.71
N LEU A 77 -13.29 3.92 -7.96
CA LEU A 77 -13.49 5.24 -7.38
C LEU A 77 -14.40 6.12 -8.23
N GLY A 78 -14.46 5.87 -9.55
CA GLY A 78 -15.34 6.59 -10.47
C GLY A 78 -14.99 8.07 -10.64
N THR A 79 -13.73 8.44 -10.40
CA THR A 79 -13.26 9.83 -10.39
C THR A 79 -11.79 9.91 -10.79
N PRO A 80 -11.31 11.05 -11.32
CA PRO A 80 -9.89 11.30 -11.54
C PRO A 80 -9.05 11.07 -10.28
N ILE A 81 -7.82 10.60 -10.46
CA ILE A 81 -6.91 10.19 -9.39
C ILE A 81 -5.69 11.11 -9.38
N VAL A 82 -5.38 11.65 -8.21
CA VAL A 82 -4.05 12.15 -7.87
C VAL A 82 -3.31 11.03 -7.15
N LEU A 83 -2.34 10.42 -7.82
CA LEU A 83 -1.53 9.33 -7.30
C LEU A 83 -0.23 9.87 -6.72
N VAL A 84 0.00 9.63 -5.43
CA VAL A 84 1.25 9.96 -4.74
C VAL A 84 1.94 8.66 -4.37
N TRP A 85 3.19 8.47 -4.79
CA TRP A 85 3.93 7.23 -4.55
C TRP A 85 5.45 7.46 -4.43
N ASP A 86 6.16 6.44 -3.97
CA ASP A 86 7.62 6.46 -3.86
C ASP A 86 8.33 6.23 -5.20
N ASN A 87 9.67 6.23 -5.15
CA ASN A 87 10.53 6.08 -6.32
C ASN A 87 10.97 4.63 -6.56
N VAL A 88 10.14 3.64 -6.23
CA VAL A 88 10.42 2.24 -6.60
C VAL A 88 10.64 2.16 -8.12
N ARG A 89 11.71 1.48 -8.55
CA ARG A 89 12.16 1.44 -9.96
C ARG A 89 11.04 1.12 -10.97
N LEU A 90 10.05 0.33 -10.57
CA LEU A 90 8.90 -0.01 -11.41
C LEU A 90 8.05 1.21 -11.78
N HIS A 91 7.91 2.18 -10.89
CA HIS A 91 7.20 3.44 -11.11
C HIS A 91 7.90 4.34 -12.16
N LEU A 92 9.21 4.13 -12.35
CA LEU A 92 10.06 4.94 -13.22
C LEU A 92 10.28 4.32 -14.62
N THR A 93 9.69 3.15 -14.88
CA THR A 93 9.83 2.46 -16.18
C THR A 93 9.19 3.26 -17.32
N ALA A 94 9.75 3.15 -18.53
CA ALA A 94 9.22 3.82 -19.71
C ALA A 94 7.73 3.52 -19.94
N GLY A 95 7.34 2.24 -19.89
CA GLY A 95 5.93 1.85 -20.03
C GLY A 95 4.99 2.45 -18.98
N MET A 96 5.48 2.73 -17.76
CA MET A 96 4.70 3.44 -16.75
C MET A 96 4.59 4.94 -17.08
N LYS A 97 5.68 5.57 -17.52
CA LYS A 97 5.69 6.99 -17.95
C LYS A 97 4.76 7.20 -19.14
N ASP A 98 4.81 6.33 -20.14
CA ASP A 98 3.96 6.38 -21.33
C ASP A 98 2.48 6.21 -20.94
N PHE A 99 2.19 5.27 -20.04
CA PHE A 99 0.84 5.09 -19.50
C PHE A 99 0.33 6.34 -18.78
N ILE A 100 1.14 6.96 -17.92
CA ILE A 100 0.76 8.18 -17.20
C ILE A 100 0.51 9.33 -18.18
N ALA A 101 1.41 9.54 -19.15
CA ALA A 101 1.26 10.59 -20.16
C ALA A 101 0.01 10.40 -21.02
N ALA A 102 -0.30 9.17 -21.41
CA ALA A 102 -1.48 8.86 -22.22
C ALA A 102 -2.83 9.00 -21.48
N ASN A 103 -2.80 9.14 -20.16
CA ASN A 103 -3.99 9.18 -19.30
C ASN A 103 -4.02 10.45 -18.42
N SER A 104 -3.37 11.52 -18.86
CA SER A 104 -3.23 12.77 -18.09
C SER A 104 -4.55 13.51 -17.86
N ASP A 105 -5.62 13.13 -18.56
CA ASP A 105 -6.97 13.65 -18.39
C ASP A 105 -7.63 13.20 -17.08
N TRP A 106 -7.25 12.03 -16.55
CA TRP A 106 -7.79 11.50 -15.30
C TRP A 106 -6.73 11.06 -14.29
N LEU A 107 -5.45 10.98 -14.66
CA LEU A 107 -4.37 10.54 -13.79
C LEU A 107 -3.28 11.62 -13.67
N ILE A 108 -3.13 12.14 -12.46
CA ILE A 108 -2.03 13.05 -12.10
C ILE A 108 -1.12 12.31 -11.12
N VAL A 109 0.19 12.36 -11.33
CA VAL A 109 1.16 11.61 -10.50
C VAL A 109 2.17 12.55 -9.86
N PHE A 110 2.35 12.40 -8.54
CA PHE A 110 3.42 13.03 -7.78
C PHE A 110 4.34 11.98 -7.17
N GLN A 111 5.64 12.24 -7.26
CA GLN A 111 6.66 11.41 -6.62
C GLN A 111 7.01 11.97 -5.24
N LEU A 112 7.08 11.10 -4.25
CA LEU A 112 7.61 11.45 -2.95
C LEU A 112 9.12 11.73 -3.04
N PRO A 113 9.67 12.56 -2.14
CA PRO A 113 11.11 12.68 -1.96
C PRO A 113 11.74 11.31 -1.73
N THR A 114 12.98 11.16 -2.21
CA THR A 114 13.72 9.90 -2.00
C THR A 114 13.93 9.66 -0.52
N TYR A 115 13.79 8.41 -0.08
CA TYR A 115 13.93 7.98 1.31
C TYR A 115 12.92 8.61 2.30
N ALA A 116 11.71 8.94 1.84
CA ALA A 116 10.60 9.41 2.69
C ALA A 116 9.46 8.38 2.85
N PRO A 117 9.72 7.18 3.41
CA PRO A 117 8.67 6.16 3.61
C PRO A 117 7.61 6.59 4.63
N ASP A 118 7.95 7.50 5.54
CA ASP A 118 7.07 8.12 6.53
C ASP A 118 5.94 8.95 5.90
N LEU A 119 6.14 9.43 4.66
CA LEU A 119 5.11 10.13 3.89
C LEU A 119 4.17 9.19 3.12
N ASN A 120 4.45 7.89 3.10
CA ASN A 120 3.62 6.90 2.39
C ASN A 120 2.68 6.17 3.36
N PRO A 121 1.37 6.49 3.39
CA PRO A 121 0.41 5.86 4.30
C PRO A 121 0.27 4.35 4.09
N THR A 122 0.64 3.85 2.91
CA THR A 122 0.62 2.41 2.61
C THR A 122 1.64 1.64 3.46
N GLU A 123 2.73 2.26 3.92
CA GLU A 123 3.70 1.63 4.82
C GLU A 123 3.07 1.26 6.18
N GLY A 124 2.14 2.08 6.68
CA GLY A 124 1.34 1.75 7.86
C GLY A 124 0.51 0.48 7.67
N ILE A 125 -0.14 0.33 6.51
CA ILE A 125 -0.88 -0.89 6.14
C ILE A 125 0.06 -2.10 6.11
N TRP A 126 1.24 -1.97 5.50
CA TRP A 126 2.22 -3.05 5.43
C TRP A 126 2.77 -3.42 6.81
N SER A 127 3.01 -2.44 7.68
CA SER A 127 3.40 -2.67 9.07
C SER A 127 2.35 -3.48 9.82
N LEU A 128 1.08 -3.15 9.68
CA LEU A 128 -0.04 -3.88 10.29
C LEU A 128 -0.15 -5.33 9.79
N VAL A 129 0.09 -5.55 8.49
CA VAL A 129 0.11 -6.92 7.92
C VAL A 129 1.31 -7.69 8.45
N LYS A 130 2.52 -7.11 8.42
CA LYS A 130 3.74 -7.77 8.92
C LYS A 130 3.64 -8.13 10.40
N ARG A 131 3.02 -7.26 11.22
CA ARG A 131 2.77 -7.51 12.64
C ARG A 131 1.84 -8.70 12.87
N ASP A 132 0.79 -8.84 12.06
CA ASP A 132 -0.16 -9.96 12.13
C ASP A 132 0.48 -11.30 11.74
N LEU A 133 1.45 -11.25 10.82
CA LEU A 133 2.24 -12.41 10.40
C LEU A 133 3.44 -12.71 11.31
N GLY A 134 3.67 -11.89 12.33
CA GLY A 134 4.77 -12.04 13.27
C GLY A 134 4.75 -13.42 13.91
N ASN A 135 5.89 -14.11 13.89
CA ASN A 135 6.05 -15.46 14.43
C ASN A 135 5.15 -16.55 13.80
N LEU A 136 4.46 -16.27 12.68
CA LEU A 136 3.63 -17.26 12.01
C LEU A 136 4.49 -18.42 11.47
N ALA A 137 4.37 -19.59 12.10
CA ALA A 137 5.03 -20.82 11.66
C ALA A 137 4.28 -21.49 10.50
N ALA A 138 4.21 -20.82 9.35
CA ALA A 138 3.50 -21.31 8.18
C ALA A 138 4.13 -22.61 7.62
N ALA A 139 3.29 -23.61 7.39
CA ALA A 139 3.66 -24.90 6.80
C ALA A 139 3.93 -24.83 5.29
N ASP A 140 3.28 -23.91 4.58
CA ASP A 140 3.41 -23.73 3.13
C ASP A 140 3.10 -22.28 2.69
N LEU A 141 3.33 -21.98 1.41
CA LEU A 141 3.05 -20.67 0.81
C LEU A 141 1.57 -20.28 0.91
N GLY A 142 0.66 -21.25 0.75
CA GLY A 142 -0.77 -21.01 0.78
C GLY A 142 -1.25 -20.53 2.13
N GLN A 143 -0.66 -21.00 3.24
CA GLN A 143 -0.94 -20.48 4.58
C GLN A 143 -0.54 -19.01 4.71
N ILE A 144 0.63 -18.62 4.18
CA ILE A 144 1.06 -17.21 4.16
C ILE A 144 0.08 -16.38 3.33
N THR A 145 -0.27 -16.83 2.12
CA THR A 145 -1.22 -16.10 1.26
C THR A 145 -2.57 -15.92 1.94
N ARG A 146 -3.10 -16.98 2.58
CA ARG A 146 -4.39 -16.90 3.29
C ARG A 146 -4.32 -15.90 4.44
N ALA A 147 -3.25 -15.91 5.23
CA ALA A 147 -3.06 -14.97 6.32
C ALA A 147 -2.98 -13.51 5.82
N VAL A 148 -2.18 -13.26 4.77
CA VAL A 148 -2.08 -11.95 4.10
C VAL A 148 -3.46 -11.49 3.58
N LYS A 149 -4.15 -12.34 2.80
CA LYS A 149 -5.48 -12.03 2.24
C LYS A 149 -6.49 -11.72 3.33
N ARG A 150 -6.54 -12.52 4.40
CA ARG A 150 -7.43 -12.31 5.54
C ARG A 150 -7.17 -10.95 6.18
N LYS A 151 -5.91 -10.62 6.44
CA LYS A 151 -5.55 -9.35 7.08
C LYS A 151 -5.88 -8.15 6.20
N LEU A 152 -5.51 -8.19 4.91
CA LEU A 152 -5.84 -7.12 3.97
C LEU A 152 -7.35 -6.93 3.78
N LYS A 153 -8.12 -8.03 3.73
CA LYS A 153 -9.58 -7.96 3.67
C LYS A 153 -10.17 -7.34 4.93
N MET A 154 -9.66 -7.68 6.11
CA MET A 154 -10.07 -7.04 7.37
C MET A 154 -9.79 -5.53 7.35
N LEU A 155 -8.59 -5.12 6.94
CA LEU A 155 -8.21 -3.71 6.85
C LEU A 155 -9.08 -2.94 5.83
N GLN A 156 -9.42 -3.57 4.71
CA GLN A 156 -10.33 -2.99 3.71
C GLN A 156 -11.69 -2.61 4.29
N TYR A 157 -12.16 -3.29 5.35
CA TYR A 157 -13.41 -2.97 6.03
C TYR A 157 -13.26 -2.01 7.23
N ARG A 158 -12.06 -1.51 7.52
CA ARG A 158 -11.78 -0.63 8.67
C ARG A 158 -11.22 0.73 8.21
N PRO A 159 -12.07 1.63 7.68
CA PRO A 159 -11.63 2.93 7.17
C PRO A 159 -10.86 3.74 8.22
N GLN A 160 -11.28 3.70 9.49
CA GLN A 160 -10.60 4.39 10.59
C GLN A 160 -9.12 3.99 10.76
N VAL A 161 -8.75 2.76 10.39
CA VAL A 161 -7.35 2.32 10.42
C VAL A 161 -6.59 2.87 9.22
N ILE A 162 -7.24 2.92 8.05
CA ILE A 162 -6.67 3.52 6.83
C ILE A 162 -6.46 5.03 7.03
N ASP A 163 -7.39 5.70 7.72
CA ASP A 163 -7.30 7.10 8.10
C ASP A 163 -6.20 7.33 9.13
N GLY A 164 -6.06 6.44 10.12
CA GLY A 164 -4.95 6.48 11.07
C GLY A 164 -3.59 6.40 10.39
N CYS A 165 -3.43 5.52 9.40
CA CYS A 165 -2.19 5.44 8.61
C CYS A 165 -1.92 6.72 7.80
N PHE A 166 -2.95 7.45 7.38
CA PHE A 166 -2.78 8.76 6.74
C PHE A 166 -2.36 9.83 7.75
N ALA A 167 -3.03 9.87 8.90
CA ALA A 167 -2.73 10.83 9.96
C ALA A 167 -1.28 10.71 10.47
N GLU A 168 -0.74 9.49 10.54
CA GLU A 168 0.66 9.23 10.91
C GLU A 168 1.68 9.90 9.97
N THR A 169 1.31 10.16 8.72
CA THR A 169 2.20 10.86 7.76
C THR A 169 2.36 12.35 8.05
N GLY A 170 1.51 12.92 8.92
CA GLY A 170 1.44 14.36 9.17
C GLY A 170 0.87 15.19 8.01
N LEU A 171 0.58 14.57 6.86
CA LEU A 171 -0.05 15.24 5.72
C LEU A 171 -1.52 15.56 6.01
N ARG A 172 -2.01 16.65 5.45
CA ARG A 172 -3.40 17.10 5.57
C ARG A 172 -3.90 17.51 4.19
N PHE A 173 -5.18 17.27 3.93
CA PHE A 173 -5.86 17.95 2.84
C PHE A 173 -5.92 19.44 3.21
N SER A 174 -5.34 20.32 2.40
CA SER A 174 -5.67 21.73 2.53
C SER A 174 -7.07 21.89 1.94
N GLU A 175 -7.94 22.64 2.62
CA GLU A 175 -9.04 23.25 1.90
C GLU A 175 -8.43 24.17 0.84
N ALA A 176 -8.95 24.12 -0.39
CA ALA A 176 -8.64 25.17 -1.34
C ALA A 176 -9.03 26.50 -0.67
N PRO A 177 -8.19 27.55 -0.75
CA PRO A 177 -8.62 28.84 -0.24
C PRO A 177 -9.96 29.17 -0.90
N SER A 178 -10.99 29.37 -0.07
CA SER A 178 -12.27 29.89 -0.53
C SER A 178 -11.94 31.12 -1.38
N THR A 179 -12.40 31.13 -2.63
CA THR A 179 -12.30 32.28 -3.51
C THR A 179 -13.25 33.37 -3.00
N ALA A 180 -13.01 33.89 -1.80
CA ALA A 180 -13.54 35.15 -1.37
C ALA A 180 -12.77 36.22 -2.15
N ALA A 181 -13.41 36.76 -3.19
CA ALA A 181 -12.91 37.93 -3.87
C ALA A 181 -12.55 39.00 -2.83
N PRO A 182 -11.38 39.67 -2.93
CA PRO A 182 -11.08 40.75 -2.01
C PRO A 182 -12.14 41.83 -2.19
N ALA A 183 -12.89 42.11 -1.12
CA ALA A 183 -13.72 43.29 -1.06
C ALA A 183 -12.76 44.49 -1.11
N PHE A 184 -12.67 45.12 -2.30
CA PHE A 184 -12.03 46.42 -2.41
C PHE A 184 -12.84 47.39 -1.56
N ALA A 185 -12.28 47.76 -0.41
CA ALA A 185 -12.77 48.88 0.38
C ALA A 185 -12.45 50.16 -0.38
N THR A 186 -13.42 50.67 -1.14
CA THR A 186 -13.37 52.04 -1.67
C THR A 186 -13.41 52.99 -0.47
N THR A 187 -12.27 53.60 -0.15
CA THR A 187 -12.20 54.72 0.79
C THR A 187 -12.11 56.00 -0.02
N ARG A 188 -13.20 56.77 0.03
CA ARG A 188 -13.42 58.19 -0.33
C ARG A 188 -13.26 58.61 -1.78
#